data_AF-A0A103E0Z3-F1
#
_entry.id   AF-A0A103E0Z3-F1
#
_cell.length_a   1.000
_cell.length_b   1.000
_cell.length_c   1.000
_cell.angle_alpha   90.00
_cell.angle_beta   90.00
_cell.angle_gamma   90.00
#
_symmetry.space_group_name_H-M   'P 1'
#
loop_
_entity.id
_entity.type
_entity.pdbx_description
1 polymer ?
#
loop_
_entity_poly.entity_id
_entity_poly.type
_entity_poly.pdbx_seq_one_letter_code
_entity_poly.pdbx_strand_id
1 'polypeptide(L)'
;MLRNNVTGRALMLPPLLLLLTACASKSPCLSSAPAIPPLPPEVRQPATPSICLPTCSAGLMHERESWRASLMNGASPAGNVKPITTR
;
A
#
# COMPACT_ATOMS: atom_id res chain seq x y z
N MET A 1 7.04 -49.11 21.52
CA MET A 1 6.27 -47.85 21.72
C MET A 1 6.43 -46.85 20.56
N LEU A 2 7.61 -46.69 19.93
CA LEU A 2 7.82 -45.68 18.87
C LEU A 2 7.10 -45.95 17.54
N ARG A 3 6.81 -47.22 17.23
CA ARG A 3 6.24 -47.64 15.93
C ARG A 3 4.76 -47.25 15.74
N ASN A 4 3.99 -47.20 16.82
CA ASN A 4 2.55 -46.92 16.75
C ASN A 4 2.26 -45.42 16.59
N ASN A 5 3.14 -44.56 17.14
CA ASN A 5 3.03 -43.10 17.01
C ASN A 5 3.35 -42.60 15.59
N VAL A 6 4.25 -43.29 14.87
CA VAL A 6 4.58 -42.97 13.47
C VAL A 6 3.39 -43.30 12.55
N THR A 7 2.74 -44.44 12.77
CA THR A 7 1.57 -44.87 11.98
C THR A 7 0.38 -43.94 12.19
N GLY A 8 0.11 -43.53 13.43
CA GLY A 8 -0.98 -42.59 13.75
C GLY A 8 -0.76 -41.19 13.13
N ARG A 9 0.50 -40.71 13.12
CA ARG A 9 0.85 -39.43 12.49
C ARG A 9 0.81 -39.49 10.96
N ALA A 10 1.14 -40.65 10.38
CA ALA A 10 1.02 -40.89 8.94
C ALA A 10 -0.44 -40.93 8.47
N LEU A 11 -1.37 -41.39 9.32
CA LEU A 11 -2.82 -41.43 9.05
C LEU A 11 -3.50 -40.05 9.03
N MET A 12 -2.85 -38.99 9.54
CA MET A 12 -3.37 -37.62 9.54
C MET A 12 -2.91 -36.78 8.33
N LEU A 13 -1.97 -37.28 7.53
CA LEU A 13 -1.49 -36.64 6.30
C LEU A 13 -2.48 -36.70 5.11
N PRO A 14 -3.26 -37.78 4.89
CA PRO A 14 -4.19 -37.89 3.78
C PRO A 14 -5.22 -36.75 3.66
N PRO A 15 -5.94 -36.33 4.74
CA PRO A 15 -6.89 -35.23 4.62
C PRO A 15 -6.19 -33.91 4.28
N LEU A 16 -4.98 -33.67 4.81
CA LEU A 16 -4.23 -32.45 4.51
C LEU A 16 -3.90 -32.36 3.00
N LEU A 17 -3.45 -33.46 2.37
CA LEU A 17 -3.17 -33.47 0.94
C LEU A 17 -4.43 -33.24 0.08
N LEU A 18 -5.59 -33.74 0.51
CA LEU A 18 -6.87 -33.54 -0.18
C LEU A 18 -7.33 -32.07 -0.15
N LEU A 19 -7.03 -31.31 0.90
CA LEU A 19 -7.36 -29.87 0.96
C LEU A 19 -6.45 -29.02 0.06
N LEU A 20 -5.18 -29.41 -0.14
CA LEU A 20 -4.25 -28.63 -0.97
C LEU A 20 -4.57 -28.72 -2.47
N THR A 21 -5.16 -29.81 -2.96
CA THR A 21 -5.46 -29.97 -4.39
C THR A 21 -6.72 -29.23 -4.84
N ALA A 22 -7.62 -28.87 -3.91
CA ALA A 22 -8.84 -28.13 -4.24
C ALA A 22 -8.56 -26.69 -4.71
N CYS A 23 -7.47 -26.07 -4.24
CA CYS A 23 -7.11 -24.68 -4.56
C CYS A 23 -6.34 -24.52 -5.88
N ALA A 24 -5.86 -25.61 -6.48
CA ALA A 24 -5.19 -25.59 -7.79
C ALA A 24 -6.16 -25.59 -8.98
N SER A 25 -7.47 -25.65 -8.71
CA SER A 25 -8.50 -25.58 -9.73
C SER A 25 -8.46 -24.22 -10.40
N LYS A 26 -7.95 -24.17 -11.64
CA LYS A 26 -7.97 -22.97 -12.47
C LYS A 26 -9.42 -22.50 -12.56
N SER A 27 -9.68 -21.30 -12.02
CA SER A 27 -11.02 -20.71 -12.08
C SER A 27 -11.48 -20.69 -13.54
N PRO A 28 -12.73 -21.09 -13.83
CA PRO A 28 -13.25 -20.96 -15.18
C PRO A 28 -13.06 -19.50 -15.59
N CYS A 29 -12.37 -19.29 -16.71
CA CYS A 29 -12.26 -17.97 -17.31
C CYS A 29 -13.69 -17.60 -17.73
N LEU A 30 -14.35 -16.77 -16.91
CA LEU A 30 -15.67 -16.26 -17.23
C LEU A 30 -15.53 -15.48 -18.53
N SER A 31 -16.15 -16.02 -19.58
CA SER A 31 -16.24 -15.38 -20.89
C SER A 31 -16.75 -13.95 -20.73
N SER A 32 -16.23 -13.07 -21.60
CA SER A 32 -16.49 -11.65 -21.74
C SER A 32 -17.73 -11.17 -20.97
N ALA A 33 -17.49 -10.34 -19.94
CA ALA A 33 -18.56 -9.69 -19.21
C ALA A 33 -19.49 -8.97 -20.21
N PRO A 34 -20.82 -9.09 -20.05
CA PRO A 34 -21.77 -8.36 -20.89
C PRO A 34 -21.42 -6.87 -20.89
N ALA A 35 -21.58 -6.20 -22.04
CA ALA A 35 -21.38 -4.77 -22.12
C ALA A 35 -22.36 -4.07 -21.17
N ILE A 36 -21.84 -3.48 -20.09
CA ILE A 36 -22.64 -2.75 -19.10
C ILE A 36 -23.01 -1.41 -19.73
N PRO A 37 -24.30 -1.08 -19.84
CA PRO A 37 -24.72 0.21 -20.38
C PRO A 37 -24.24 1.36 -19.47
N PRO A 38 -23.94 2.54 -20.04
CA PRO A 38 -23.54 3.68 -19.24
C PRO A 38 -24.66 4.11 -18.29
N LEU A 39 -24.28 4.59 -17.11
CA LEU A 39 -25.23 5.06 -16.10
C LEU A 39 -26.06 6.25 -16.64
N PRO A 40 -27.38 6.30 -16.35
CA PRO A 40 -28.19 7.47 -16.65
C PRO A 40 -27.66 8.72 -15.91
N PRO A 41 -27.80 9.93 -16.49
CA PRO A 41 -27.27 11.16 -15.89
C PRO A 41 -27.67 11.38 -14.42
N GLU A 42 -28.88 10.97 -14.06
CA GLU A 42 -29.49 11.16 -12.74
C GLU A 42 -28.82 10.34 -11.64
N VAL A 43 -28.18 9.22 -11.99
CA VAL A 43 -27.47 8.35 -11.03
C VAL A 43 -25.95 8.49 -11.13
N ARG A 44 -25.45 9.43 -11.95
CA ARG A 44 -24.02 9.72 -11.99
C ARG A 44 -23.63 10.48 -10.73
N GLN A 45 -22.48 10.10 -10.18
CA GLN A 45 -21.87 10.91 -9.15
C GLN A 45 -21.44 12.26 -9.76
N PRO A 46 -21.55 13.36 -9.00
CA PRO A 46 -21.01 14.64 -9.44
C PRO A 46 -19.51 14.51 -9.72
N ALA A 47 -19.00 15.38 -10.58
CA ALA A 47 -17.57 15.43 -10.86
C ALA A 47 -16.78 15.56 -9.55
N THR A 48 -15.66 14.84 -9.46
CA THR A 48 -14.79 14.90 -8.28
C THR A 48 -14.41 16.36 -8.01
N PRO A 49 -14.69 16.88 -6.81
CA PRO A 49 -14.37 18.27 -6.50
C PRO A 49 -12.85 18.46 -6.54
N SER A 50 -12.40 19.64 -6.97
CA SER A 50 -10.98 19.95 -7.17
C SER A 50 -10.14 19.75 -5.91
N ILE A 51 -10.73 19.93 -4.72
CA ILE A 51 -10.10 19.70 -3.42
C ILE A 51 -9.72 18.22 -3.18
N CYS A 52 -10.42 17.29 -3.82
CA CYS A 52 -10.13 15.86 -3.73
C CYS A 52 -9.15 15.39 -4.80
N LEU A 53 -8.70 16.27 -5.69
CA LEU A 53 -7.69 15.90 -6.68
C LEU A 53 -6.34 15.70 -5.99
N PRO A 54 -5.52 14.75 -6.45
CA PRO A 54 -4.17 14.55 -5.92
C PRO A 54 -3.29 15.80 -6.09
N THR A 55 -3.63 16.67 -7.04
CA THR A 55 -2.99 17.97 -7.24
C THR A 55 -3.29 18.98 -6.14
N CYS A 56 -4.41 18.86 -5.41
CA CYS A 56 -4.78 19.79 -4.34
C CYS A 56 -3.72 19.82 -3.22
N SER A 57 -3.06 18.69 -2.96
CA SER A 57 -2.03 18.58 -1.92
C SER A 57 -0.61 18.63 -2.46
N ALA A 58 -0.41 18.76 -3.79
CA ALA A 58 0.92 18.71 -4.40
C ALA A 58 1.85 19.81 -3.88
N GLY A 59 1.35 21.04 -3.75
CA GLY A 59 2.12 22.16 -3.19
C GLY A 59 2.52 21.93 -1.73
N LEU A 60 1.57 21.47 -0.90
CA LEU A 60 1.82 21.15 0.51
C LEU A 60 2.79 19.97 0.67
N MET A 61 2.71 18.95 -0.19
CA MET A 61 3.67 17.85 -0.19
C MET A 61 5.07 18.32 -0.57
N HIS A 62 5.19 19.23 -1.54
CA HIS A 62 6.48 19.81 -1.94
C HIS A 62 7.10 20.63 -0.81
N GLU A 63 6.33 21.50 -0.15
CA GLU A 63 6.80 22.27 1.01
C GLU A 63 7.26 21.34 2.13
N ARG A 64 6.46 20.31 2.46
CA ARG A 64 6.83 19.32 3.48
C ARG A 64 8.16 18.63 3.17
N GLU A 65 8.40 18.25 1.92
CA GLU A 65 9.66 17.62 1.52
C GLU A 65 10.83 18.60 1.58
N SER A 66 10.63 19.86 1.16
CA SER A 66 11.62 20.93 1.31
C SER A 66 12.02 21.14 2.77
N TRP A 67 11.04 21.22 3.66
CA TRP A 67 11.28 21.33 5.10
C TRP A 67 12.01 20.12 5.66
N ARG A 68 11.60 18.91 5.26
CA ARG A 68 12.27 17.67 5.66
C ARG A 68 13.74 17.67 5.23
N ALA A 69 14.02 17.99 3.97
CA ALA A 69 15.39 18.08 3.46
C ALA A 69 16.21 19.14 4.20
N SER A 70 15.65 20.33 4.44
CA SER A 70 16.33 21.40 5.19
C SER A 70 16.67 20.99 6.62
N LEU A 71 15.80 20.23 7.29
CA LEU A 71 16.04 19.78 8.67
C LEU A 71 17.00 18.59 8.73
N MET A 72 16.96 17.70 7.74
CA MET A 72 17.83 16.51 7.68
C MET A 72 19.26 16.84 7.24
N ASN A 73 19.45 17.83 6.36
CA ASN A 73 20.77 18.18 5.82
C ASN A 73 21.61 19.04 6.76
N GLY A 74 21.10 19.34 7.96
CA GLY A 74 21.80 20.12 8.98
C GLY A 74 21.87 21.60 8.62
N ALA A 75 21.55 22.44 9.60
CA ALA A 75 22.00 23.81 9.61
C ALA A 75 23.51 23.82 9.32
N SER A 76 23.92 24.47 8.24
CA SER A 76 25.30 24.95 8.14
C SER A 76 25.56 25.75 9.42
N PRO A 77 26.64 25.49 10.18
CA PRO A 77 26.91 26.26 11.38
C PRO A 77 27.00 27.73 10.96
N ALA A 78 26.13 28.55 11.55
CA ALA A 78 26.13 29.98 11.37
C ALA A 78 27.58 30.46 11.49
N GLY A 79 28.09 31.04 10.40
CA GLY A 79 29.47 31.52 10.32
C GLY A 79 29.79 32.37 11.55
N ASN A 80 30.87 31.97 12.23
CA ASN A 80 31.58 32.65 13.29
C ASN A 80 31.12 34.10 13.54
N VAL A 81 30.35 34.30 14.62
CA VAL A 81 30.14 35.63 15.19
C VAL A 81 31.51 36.19 15.59
N LYS A 82 31.99 37.19 14.84
CA LYS A 82 33.18 37.96 15.21
C LYS A 82 32.90 38.67 16.54
N PRO A 83 33.80 38.60 17.54
CA PRO A 83 33.58 39.28 18.81
C PRO A 83 33.52 40.79 18.56
N ILE A 84 32.44 41.41 19.04
CA ILE A 84 32.32 42.86 19.16
C ILE A 84 33.26 43.30 20.29
N THR A 85 34.31 44.04 19.94
CA THR A 85 35.12 44.80 20.89
C THR A 85 34.45 46.15 21.12
N THR A 86 33.83 46.32 22.29
CA THR A 86 33.38 47.62 22.78
C THR A 86 34.58 48.41 23.30
N ARG A 87 34.73 49.65 22.84
CA ARG A 87 35.71 50.63 23.32
C ARG A 87 35.01 51.61 24.25
#